data_AF-A0A5K1E1Z4-F1
#
_entry.id   AF-A0A5K1E1Z4-F1
#
_cell.length_a   1.000
_cell.length_b   1.000
_cell.length_c   1.000
_cell.angle_alpha   90.00
_cell.angle_beta   90.00
_cell.angle_gamma   90.00
#
_symmetry.space_group_name_H-M   'P 1'
#
loop_
_entity.id
_entity.type
_entity.pdbx_description
1 polymer ?
#
loop_
_entity_poly.entity_id
_entity_poly.type
_entity_poly.pdbx_seq_one_letter_code
_entity_poly.pdbx_strand_id
1 'polypeptide(L)'
;AMKQQGVMEDRLQLLVDVTGAFRPGVLTALVGVSGAGKTTLMDVLAGRKTGGYIEGNISISGYPKNQETFTRISGYCEQNDVHSPCMTVYESLVYSAWLRLPAHVDLRTQQ
;
A
#
# COMPACT_ATOMS: atom_id res chain seq x y z
N ALA A 1 -21.72 14.61 13.12
CA ALA A 1 -21.86 13.59 12.05
C ALA A 1 -22.03 12.18 12.61
N MET A 2 -21.03 11.56 13.28
CA MET A 2 -21.12 10.15 13.73
C MET A 2 -22.16 9.91 14.85
N LYS A 3 -22.26 10.85 15.81
CA LYS A 3 -23.30 10.81 16.87
C LYS A 3 -24.74 10.96 16.34
N GLN A 4 -24.92 11.59 15.17
CA GLN A 4 -26.24 11.72 14.53
C GLN A 4 -26.67 10.44 13.79
N GLN A 5 -25.75 9.51 13.55
CA GLN A 5 -26.01 8.18 12.98
C GLN A 5 -26.09 7.08 14.06
N GLY A 6 -26.19 7.45 15.34
CA GLY A 6 -26.35 6.50 16.44
C GLY A 6 -25.06 5.81 16.90
N VAL A 7 -23.88 6.25 16.42
CA VAL A 7 -22.59 5.73 16.89
C VAL A 7 -22.27 6.39 18.23
N MET A 8 -22.32 5.59 19.31
CA MET A 8 -22.08 6.02 20.69
C MET A 8 -20.59 6.24 20.99
N GLU A 9 -19.70 5.64 20.20
CA GLU A 9 -18.26 5.73 20.37
C GLU A 9 -17.68 6.96 19.66
N ASP A 10 -16.72 7.62 20.31
CA ASP A 10 -16.00 8.77 19.75
C ASP A 10 -14.97 8.36 18.66
N ARG A 11 -14.80 7.05 18.40
CA ARG A 11 -13.84 6.50 17.43
C ARG A 11 -14.52 5.47 16.53
N LEU A 12 -14.22 5.52 15.24
CA LEU A 12 -14.66 4.50 14.29
C LEU A 12 -13.59 3.43 14.13
N GLN A 13 -13.95 2.20 14.48
CA GLN A 13 -13.11 1.04 14.25
C GLN A 13 -13.28 0.55 12.80
N LEU A 14 -12.18 0.53 12.03
CA LEU A 14 -12.21 0.13 10.62
C LEU A 14 -11.77 -1.32 10.39
N LEU A 15 -10.90 -1.84 11.25
CA LEU A 15 -10.38 -3.20 11.21
C LEU A 15 -10.51 -3.78 12.62
N VAL A 16 -10.93 -5.05 12.70
CA VAL A 16 -11.19 -5.76 13.95
C VAL A 16 -10.46 -7.09 13.88
N ASP A 17 -9.48 -7.30 14.78
CA ASP A 17 -8.77 -8.57 14.99
C ASP A 17 -8.37 -9.32 13.71
N VAL A 18 -7.77 -8.59 12.77
CA VAL A 18 -7.37 -9.16 11.48
C VAL A 18 -6.09 -9.97 11.65
N THR A 19 -6.11 -11.21 11.18
CA THR A 19 -4.93 -12.09 11.11
C THR A 19 -4.75 -12.61 9.69
N GLY A 20 -3.49 -12.84 9.29
CA GLY A 20 -3.19 -13.35 7.96
C GLY A 20 -1.69 -13.49 7.71
N ALA A 21 -1.33 -14.26 6.68
CA ALA A 21 0.04 -14.43 6.23
C ALA A 21 0.08 -14.57 4.71
N PHE A 22 1.08 -13.95 4.07
CA PHE A 22 1.29 -13.98 2.63
C PHE A 22 2.57 -14.75 2.33
N ARG A 23 2.51 -15.73 1.42
CA ARG A 23 3.67 -16.56 1.08
C ARG A 23 4.33 -16.04 -0.19
N PRO A 24 5.67 -16.03 -0.27
CA PRO A 24 6.38 -15.72 -1.51
C PRO A 24 5.93 -16.64 -2.66
N GLY A 25 5.77 -16.07 -3.86
CA GLY A 25 5.35 -16.81 -5.05
C GLY A 25 3.85 -17.14 -5.12
N VAL A 26 3.05 -16.71 -4.14
CA VAL A 26 1.61 -16.97 -4.10
C VAL A 26 0.82 -15.69 -4.31
N LEU A 27 -0.02 -15.67 -5.34
CA LEU A 27 -1.03 -14.63 -5.51
C LEU A 27 -2.10 -14.80 -4.43
N THR A 28 -2.22 -13.83 -3.53
CA THR A 28 -3.25 -13.82 -2.50
C THR A 28 -4.32 -12.79 -2.84
N ALA A 29 -5.58 -13.20 -2.87
CA ALA A 29 -6.71 -12.32 -3.15
C ALA A 29 -7.43 -11.92 -1.85
N LEU A 30 -7.69 -10.63 -1.68
CA LEU A 30 -8.52 -10.09 -0.60
C LEU A 30 -9.90 -9.73 -1.15
N VAL A 31 -10.93 -10.46 -0.73
CA VAL A 31 -12.30 -10.34 -1.28
C VAL A 31 -13.28 -9.99 -0.17
N GLY A 32 -14.29 -9.18 -0.50
CA GLY A 32 -15.32 -8.75 0.44
C GLY A 32 -16.16 -7.62 -0.13
N VAL A 33 -17.31 -7.36 0.48
CA VAL A 33 -18.26 -6.30 0.05
C VAL A 33 -17.65 -4.90 0.13
N SER A 34 -18.26 -3.92 -0.55
CA SER A 34 -17.86 -2.51 -0.41
C SER A 34 -17.95 -2.07 1.05
N GLY A 35 -16.94 -1.33 1.53
CA GLY A 35 -16.86 -0.92 2.94
C GLY A 35 -16.32 -1.98 3.92
N ALA A 36 -16.03 -3.20 3.48
CA ALA A 36 -15.49 -4.26 4.36
C ALA A 36 -14.04 -4.04 4.86
N GLY A 37 -13.45 -2.85 4.65
CA GLY A 37 -12.08 -2.55 5.11
C GLY A 37 -10.95 -3.06 4.22
N LYS A 38 -11.23 -3.57 3.01
CA LYS A 38 -10.19 -4.10 2.08
C LYS A 38 -9.08 -3.09 1.78
N THR A 39 -9.46 -1.92 1.28
CA THR A 39 -8.51 -0.83 0.97
C THR A 39 -7.82 -0.34 2.24
N THR A 40 -8.55 -0.27 3.36
CA THR A 40 -7.96 0.12 4.65
C THR A 40 -6.90 -0.87 5.13
N LEU A 41 -7.13 -2.18 5.00
CA LEU A 41 -6.14 -3.20 5.33
C LEU A 41 -4.89 -3.08 4.44
N MET A 42 -5.09 -2.91 3.14
CA MET A 42 -4.01 -2.72 2.17
C MET A 42 -3.19 -1.45 2.46
N ASP A 43 -3.84 -0.33 2.80
CA ASP A 43 -3.18 0.93 3.17
C ASP A 43 -2.38 0.81 4.48
N VAL A 44 -2.88 0.05 5.47
CA VAL A 44 -2.15 -0.22 6.72
C VAL A 44 -0.91 -1.08 6.45
N LEU A 45 -1.04 -2.14 5.64
CA LEU A 45 0.10 -2.98 5.26
C LEU A 45 1.15 -2.18 4.47
N ALA A 46 0.72 -1.39 3.48
CA ALA A 46 1.55 -0.45 2.73
C ALA A 46 2.17 0.65 3.62
N GLY A 47 1.58 0.91 4.79
CA GLY A 47 1.92 2.01 5.68
C GLY A 47 1.63 3.39 5.10
N ARG A 48 0.58 3.46 4.27
CA ARG A 48 0.01 4.71 3.74
C ARG A 48 -1.04 5.31 4.67
N LYS A 49 -1.55 4.54 5.63
CA LYS A 49 -2.48 5.04 6.64
C LYS A 49 -1.72 5.89 7.67
N THR A 50 -1.75 7.21 7.50
CA THR A 50 -1.02 8.19 8.33
C THR A 50 -1.82 8.75 9.50
N GLY A 51 -3.12 8.43 9.58
CA GLY A 51 -4.02 8.95 10.62
C GLY A 51 -4.79 7.85 11.33
N GLY A 52 -5.12 8.11 12.60
CA GLY A 52 -5.77 7.15 13.50
C GLY A 52 -4.77 6.35 14.32
N TYR A 53 -5.25 5.27 14.92
CA TYR A 53 -4.44 4.35 15.72
C TYR A 53 -4.36 3.01 14.99
N ILE A 54 -3.14 2.47 14.92
CA ILE A 54 -2.87 1.15 14.35
C ILE A 54 -2.22 0.34 15.46
N GLU A 55 -2.86 -0.75 15.83
CA GLU A 55 -2.41 -1.66 16.88
C GLU A 55 -2.20 -3.07 16.32
N GLY A 56 -1.39 -3.87 17.00
CA GLY A 56 -1.01 -5.21 16.58
C GLY A 56 0.39 -5.27 15.96
N ASN A 57 0.75 -6.47 15.48
CA ASN A 57 2.09 -6.77 15.00
C ASN A 57 2.07 -7.16 13.53
N ILE A 58 2.96 -6.54 12.74
CA ILE A 58 3.16 -6.90 11.33
C ILE A 58 4.63 -7.31 11.17
N SER A 59 4.87 -8.46 10.55
CA SER A 59 6.20 -8.96 10.27
C SER A 59 6.41 -9.22 8.78
N ILE A 60 7.65 -9.04 8.32
CA ILE A 60 8.09 -9.29 6.95
C ILE A 60 9.29 -10.22 7.05
N SER A 61 9.17 -11.40 6.42
CA SER A 61 10.23 -12.43 6.46
C SER A 61 10.69 -12.79 7.89
N GLY A 62 9.78 -12.73 8.87
CA GLY A 62 10.06 -13.04 10.28
C GLY A 62 10.53 -11.86 11.14
N TYR A 63 10.78 -10.69 10.56
CA TYR A 63 11.22 -9.49 11.29
C TYR A 63 10.08 -8.48 11.47
N PRO A 64 10.06 -7.70 12.56
CA PRO A 64 9.12 -6.59 12.71
C PRO A 64 9.20 -5.63 11.52
N LYS A 65 8.05 -5.23 10.98
CA LYS A 65 7.98 -4.32 9.85
C LYS A 65 8.55 -2.94 10.21
N ASN A 66 9.63 -2.55 9.55
CA ASN A 66 10.13 -1.18 9.55
C ASN A 66 9.54 -0.41 8.37
N GLN A 67 8.81 0.68 8.65
CA GLN A 67 8.11 1.46 7.63
C GLN A 67 9.05 2.08 6.59
N GLU A 68 10.20 2.61 7.01
CA GLU A 68 11.15 3.32 6.13
C GLU A 68 11.79 2.37 5.10
N THR A 69 12.10 1.15 5.53
CA THR A 69 12.70 0.14 4.65
C THR A 69 11.65 -0.56 3.80
N PHE A 70 10.43 -0.76 4.33
CA PHE A 70 9.38 -1.50 3.64
C PHE A 70 9.00 -0.87 2.30
N THR A 71 8.87 0.46 2.25
CA THR A 71 8.52 1.19 1.02
C THR A 71 9.54 1.01 -0.11
N ARG A 72 10.79 0.63 0.21
CA ARG A 72 11.83 0.35 -0.79
C ARG A 72 11.74 -1.04 -1.41
N ILE A 73 11.06 -1.97 -0.74
CA ILE A 73 10.95 -3.38 -1.17
C ILE A 73 9.52 -3.77 -1.58
N SER A 74 8.55 -2.89 -1.39
CA SER A 74 7.15 -3.11 -1.74
C SER A 74 6.68 -2.13 -2.83
N GLY A 75 5.99 -2.63 -3.84
CA GLY A 75 5.19 -1.82 -4.75
C GLY A 75 3.74 -1.71 -4.25
N TYR A 76 3.16 -0.51 -4.35
CA TYR A 76 1.74 -0.29 -4.08
C TYR A 76 1.08 0.36 -5.29
N CYS A 77 0.02 -0.26 -5.79
CA CYS A 77 -0.82 0.29 -6.85
C CYS A 77 -2.10 0.83 -6.22
N GLU A 78 -2.40 2.10 -6.47
CA GLU A 78 -3.60 2.74 -5.94
C GLU A 78 -4.84 2.33 -6.74
N GLN A 79 -6.02 2.60 -6.18
CA GLN A 79 -7.28 2.32 -6.88
C GLN A 79 -7.47 3.22 -8.12
N ASN A 80 -6.94 4.44 -8.07
CA ASN A 80 -6.96 5.40 -9.17
C ASN A 80 -5.53 5.64 -9.64
N ASP A 81 -5.30 5.46 -10.94
CA ASP A 81 -4.02 5.76 -11.56
C ASP A 81 -3.90 7.27 -11.85
N VAL A 82 -2.71 7.81 -11.63
CA VAL A 82 -2.39 9.21 -11.95
C VAL A 82 -1.30 9.22 -13.00
N HIS A 83 -1.66 9.60 -14.22
CA HIS A 83 -0.75 9.70 -15.36
C HIS A 83 -0.92 11.04 -16.09
N SER A 84 0.17 11.53 -16.68
CA SER A 84 0.12 12.71 -17.54
C SER A 84 -0.56 12.35 -18.87
N PRO A 85 -1.59 13.10 -19.31
CA PRO A 85 -2.24 12.85 -20.61
C PRO A 85 -1.32 13.18 -21.80
N CYS A 86 -0.24 13.95 -21.57
CA CYS A 86 0.66 14.42 -22.61
C CYS A 86 1.90 13.52 -22.79
N MET A 87 1.96 12.36 -22.13
CA MET A 87 3.08 11.43 -22.21
C MET A 87 2.62 10.08 -22.72
N THR A 88 3.43 9.45 -23.55
CA THR A 88 3.25 8.05 -23.91
C THR A 88 3.57 7.13 -22.72
N VAL A 89 3.14 5.88 -22.82
CA VAL A 89 3.45 4.84 -21.81
C VAL A 89 4.97 4.65 -21.67
N TYR A 90 5.68 4.64 -22.79
CA TYR A 90 7.14 4.48 -22.82
C TYR A 90 7.84 5.63 -22.08
N GLU A 91 7.48 6.87 -22.37
CA GLU A 91 8.07 8.05 -21.71
C GLU A 91 7.77 8.04 -20.21
N SER A 92 6.56 7.64 -19.80
CA SER A 92 6.17 7.55 -18.39
C SER A 92 7.00 6.50 -17.63
N LEU A 93 7.26 5.34 -18.25
CA LEU A 93 8.10 4.29 -17.68
C LEU A 93 9.56 4.73 -17.55
N VAL A 94 10.13 5.31 -18.63
CA VAL A 94 11.51 5.81 -18.63
C VAL A 94 11.71 6.89 -17.57
N TYR A 95 10.76 7.83 -17.47
CA TYR A 95 10.78 8.86 -16.45
C TYR A 95 10.76 8.27 -15.02
N SER A 96 9.92 7.26 -14.78
CA SER A 96 9.89 6.56 -13.49
C SER A 96 11.18 5.82 -13.18
N ALA A 97 11.80 5.19 -14.19
CA ALA A 97 13.07 4.49 -14.05
C ALA A 97 14.20 5.46 -13.67
N TRP A 98 14.31 6.61 -14.34
CA TRP A 98 15.32 7.64 -14.01
C TRP A 98 15.23 8.16 -12.58
N LEU A 99 14.01 8.27 -12.03
CA LEU A 99 13.81 8.73 -10.65
C LEU A 99 14.15 7.67 -9.60
N ARG A 100 14.06 6.38 -9.94
CA ARG A 100 14.25 5.27 -8.99
C ARG A 100 15.62 4.60 -9.09
N LEU A 101 16.26 4.65 -10.25
CA LEU A 101 17.52 3.97 -10.49
C LEU A 101 18.72 4.87 -10.15
N PRO A 102 19.81 4.29 -9.61
CA PRO A 102 21.07 5.01 -9.44
C PRO A 102 21.66 5.49 -10.78
N ALA A 103 22.34 6.64 -10.76
CA ALA A 103 22.92 7.27 -11.96
C ALA A 103 23.98 6.42 -12.68
N HIS A 104 24.54 5.39 -12.04
CA HIS A 104 25.55 4.50 -12.62
C HIS A 104 24.95 3.29 -13.37
N VAL A 105 23.63 3.11 -13.35
CA VAL A 105 22.97 2.04 -14.11
C VAL A 105 23.00 2.41 -15.59
N ASP A 106 23.76 1.67 -16.40
CA ASP A 106 23.92 1.90 -17.85
C ASP A 106 22.55 1.83 -18.54
N LEU A 107 22.31 2.74 -19.50
CA LEU A 107 21.07 2.85 -20.29
C LEU A 107 20.70 1.54 -20.99
N ARG A 108 21.68 0.68 -21.28
CA ARG A 108 21.46 -0.67 -21.84
C ARG A 108 20.80 -1.66 -20.87
N THR A 109 20.95 -1.42 -19.57
CA THR A 109 20.33 -2.19 -18.47
C THR A 109 19.02 -1.57 -17.99
N GLN A 110 18.67 -0.38 -18.49
CA GLN A 110 17.42 0.34 -18.18
C GLN A 110 16.28 0.00 -19.16
N GLN A 111 16.52 -0.89 -20.14
CA GLN A 111 15.51 -1.37 -21.11
C GLN A 111 14.72 -2.56 -20.58
#